data_AF-A0A7G3AP18-F1
#
_entry.id   AF-A0A7G3AP18-F1
#
_cell.length_a   1.000
_cell.length_b   1.000
_cell.length_c   1.000
_cell.angle_alpha   90.00
_cell.angle_beta   90.00
_cell.angle_gamma   90.00
#
_symmetry.space_group_name_H-M   'P 1'
#
loop_
_entity.id
_entity.type
_entity.pdbx_description
1 polymer ?
#
loop_
_entity_poly.entity_id
_entity_poly.type
_entity_poly.pdbx_seq_one_letter_code
_entity_poly.pdbx_strand_id
1 'polypeptide(L)'
;VDHMVDGVGLVHQMPFTCDRDGFAATFEKIYFGTVQARIYLCADLLGIVCHTGMSCLVRRNILESAGGLGHFGRYLAEDFFIAKAVTDSGYRLTVSSQPAWQNSASQARLTRWAKLRVAMVPTTILLEPLSECLVVGAFASWAASVLFHWDSLVFYLVHILVWFLCDWILLSIVQNGSLPFSKIDFVVGWIFRECTGPYLFFHALWNPAIRWRTRVFKLAWGGVAQEVPLEKAKFVTA
;
A
#
# COMPACT_ATOMS: atom_id res chain seq x y z
N VAL A 1 -7.24 12.78 -17.07
CA VAL A 1 -8.37 12.46 -17.98
C VAL A 1 -7.86 11.62 -19.16
N ASP A 2 -6.64 11.89 -19.62
CA ASP A 2 -5.97 11.19 -20.74
C ASP A 2 -5.89 9.66 -20.60
N HIS A 3 -5.84 9.14 -19.37
CA HIS A 3 -5.83 7.69 -19.10
C HIS A 3 -7.23 7.03 -19.15
N MET A 4 -8.30 7.81 -19.24
CA MET A 4 -9.67 7.32 -19.28
C MET A 4 -10.08 6.95 -20.71
N VAL A 5 -9.47 5.89 -21.24
CA VAL A 5 -9.71 5.38 -22.60
C VAL A 5 -10.75 4.25 -22.61
N ASP A 6 -11.10 3.78 -23.81
CA ASP A 6 -11.98 2.63 -23.97
C ASP A 6 -11.37 1.38 -23.31
N GLY A 7 -12.22 0.59 -22.65
CA GLY A 7 -11.79 -0.55 -21.84
C GLY A 7 -11.28 -0.22 -20.43
N VAL A 8 -10.98 1.06 -20.12
CA VAL A 8 -10.64 1.50 -18.76
C VAL A 8 -11.91 1.94 -18.03
N GLY A 9 -12.20 1.31 -16.89
CA GLY A 9 -13.40 1.59 -16.09
C GLY A 9 -13.16 2.51 -14.90
N LEU A 10 -11.92 2.58 -14.42
CA LEU A 10 -11.51 3.41 -13.29
C LEU A 10 -10.06 3.87 -13.45
N VAL A 11 -9.85 5.18 -13.33
CA VAL A 11 -8.53 5.81 -13.23
C VAL A 11 -8.37 6.33 -11.81
N HIS A 12 -7.26 6.05 -11.15
CA HIS A 12 -7.02 6.54 -9.79
C HIS A 12 -5.61 7.07 -9.58
N GLN A 13 -5.45 7.90 -8.57
CA GLN A 13 -4.13 8.40 -8.19
C GLN A 13 -3.49 7.52 -7.13
N MET A 14 -2.18 7.31 -7.28
CA MET A 14 -1.36 6.66 -6.26
C MET A 14 -1.18 7.59 -5.05
N PRO A 15 -1.36 7.11 -3.80
CA PRO A 15 -1.12 7.91 -2.60
C PRO A 15 0.32 8.42 -2.50
N PHE A 16 0.50 9.72 -2.21
CA PHE A 16 1.79 10.30 -1.87
C PHE A 16 1.62 11.47 -0.89
N THR A 17 2.70 11.98 -0.30
CA THR A 17 2.65 12.98 0.77
C THR A 17 3.21 14.32 0.33
N CYS A 18 2.55 15.40 0.76
CA CYS A 18 3.06 16.76 0.62
C CYS A 18 4.36 16.94 1.43
N ASP A 19 5.20 17.87 0.98
CA ASP A 19 6.42 18.24 1.69
C ASP A 19 6.07 18.87 3.05
N ARG A 20 6.74 18.38 4.09
CA ARG A 20 6.58 18.81 5.48
C ARG A 20 7.88 18.58 6.23
N ASP A 21 8.04 19.32 7.30
CA ASP A 21 9.23 19.25 8.14
C ASP A 21 9.17 18.09 9.14
N GLY A 22 10.37 17.61 9.50
CA GLY A 22 10.57 16.62 10.55
C GLY A 22 10.65 15.18 10.06
N PHE A 23 11.34 14.34 10.85
CA PHE A 23 11.65 12.96 10.47
C PHE A 23 10.41 12.10 10.22
N ALA A 24 9.31 12.33 10.96
CA ALA A 24 8.06 11.60 10.73
C ALA A 24 7.50 11.85 9.33
N ALA A 25 7.54 13.09 8.84
CA ALA A 25 7.13 13.43 7.48
C ALA A 25 8.07 12.82 6.43
N THR A 26 9.38 12.87 6.68
CA THR A 26 10.40 12.21 5.85
C THR A 26 10.13 10.71 5.74
N PHE A 27 9.90 10.03 6.86
CA PHE A 27 9.60 8.61 6.90
C PHE A 27 8.32 8.26 6.13
N GLU A 28 7.25 9.03 6.33
CA GLU A 28 6.01 8.85 5.55
C GLU A 28 6.28 8.99 4.04
N LYS A 29 7.04 10.02 3.63
CA LYS A 29 7.40 10.22 2.22
C LYS A 29 8.22 9.07 1.66
N ILE A 30 9.18 8.54 2.43
CA ILE A 30 9.96 7.34 2.06
C ILE A 30 9.03 6.13 1.91
N TYR A 31 8.14 5.89 2.87
CA TYR A 31 7.17 4.79 2.80
C TYR A 31 6.29 4.87 1.55
N PHE A 32 5.69 6.05 1.29
CA PHE A 32 4.80 6.25 0.15
C PHE A 32 5.54 6.23 -1.20
N GLY A 33 6.76 6.75 -1.26
CA GLY A 33 7.57 6.81 -2.48
C GLY A 33 8.37 5.56 -2.79
N THR A 34 8.42 4.59 -1.88
CA THR A 34 9.15 3.32 -2.08
C THR A 34 8.16 2.15 -2.12
N VAL A 35 7.94 1.45 -1.00
CA VAL A 35 7.11 0.24 -0.93
C VAL A 35 5.69 0.46 -1.45
N GLN A 36 5.03 1.54 -1.05
CA GLN A 36 3.66 1.78 -1.47
C GLN A 36 3.60 2.05 -2.97
N ALA A 37 4.51 2.88 -3.51
CA ALA A 37 4.58 3.19 -4.93
C ALA A 37 4.91 1.95 -5.76
N ARG A 38 5.88 1.15 -5.32
CA ARG A 38 6.29 -0.09 -5.97
C ARG A 38 5.12 -1.08 -6.08
N ILE A 39 4.42 -1.34 -4.97
CA ILE A 39 3.26 -2.23 -4.96
C ILE A 39 2.15 -1.70 -5.87
N TYR A 40 1.87 -0.41 -5.84
CA TYR A 40 0.85 0.23 -6.68
C TYR A 40 1.14 0.07 -8.17
N LEU A 41 2.36 0.39 -8.59
CA LEU A 41 2.77 0.34 -10.00
C LEU A 41 2.86 -1.11 -10.50
N CYS A 42 3.37 -2.03 -9.68
CA CYS A 42 3.38 -3.45 -10.02
C CYS A 42 1.96 -4.02 -10.12
N ALA A 43 1.06 -3.64 -9.20
CA ALA A 43 -0.33 -4.07 -9.25
C ALA A 43 -1.04 -3.56 -10.51
N ASP A 44 -0.82 -2.30 -10.90
CA ASP A 44 -1.35 -1.72 -12.13
C ASP A 44 -0.84 -2.47 -13.38
N LEU A 45 0.47 -2.77 -13.42
CA LEU A 45 1.10 -3.51 -14.52
C LEU A 45 0.52 -4.93 -14.65
N LEU A 46 0.26 -5.60 -13.53
CA LEU A 46 -0.25 -6.97 -13.47
C LEU A 46 -1.79 -7.05 -13.53
N GLY A 47 -2.50 -5.92 -13.53
CA GLY A 47 -3.96 -5.88 -13.49
C GLY A 47 -4.55 -6.36 -12.16
N ILE A 48 -3.79 -6.27 -11.07
CA ILE A 48 -4.23 -6.63 -9.71
C ILE A 48 -4.91 -5.41 -9.08
N VAL A 49 -6.05 -5.63 -8.43
CA VAL A 49 -6.78 -4.56 -7.72
C VAL A 49 -5.98 -4.11 -6.49
N CYS A 50 -5.38 -2.92 -6.58
CA CYS A 50 -4.68 -2.25 -5.47
C CYS A 50 -5.17 -0.80 -5.32
N HIS A 51 -6.48 -0.61 -5.37
CA HIS A 51 -7.08 0.72 -5.24
C HIS A 51 -7.27 1.09 -3.77
N THR A 52 -6.63 2.18 -3.35
CA THR A 52 -7.00 2.98 -2.17
C THR A 52 -7.37 4.40 -2.59
N GLY A 53 -8.52 4.84 -2.08
CA GLY A 53 -9.35 5.95 -2.51
C GLY A 53 -8.80 7.27 -2.00
N MET A 54 -8.20 7.99 -2.92
CA MET A 54 -7.90 9.41 -2.78
C MET A 54 -8.73 10.18 -3.80
N SER A 55 -8.18 10.33 -4.99
CA SER A 55 -8.87 10.85 -6.16
C SER A 55 -9.00 9.72 -7.17
N CYS A 56 -10.23 9.48 -7.63
CA CYS A 56 -10.51 8.51 -8.68
C CYS A 56 -11.61 9.02 -9.61
N LEU A 57 -11.58 8.53 -10.85
CA LEU A 57 -12.58 8.74 -11.88
C LEU A 57 -13.11 7.36 -12.28
N VAL A 58 -14.42 7.16 -12.20
CA VAL A 58 -15.07 5.87 -12.48
C VAL A 58 -16.18 6.07 -13.51
N ARG A 59 -16.36 5.09 -14.42
CA ARG A 59 -17.50 5.13 -15.35
C ARG A 59 -18.82 4.96 -14.59
N ARG A 60 -19.72 5.92 -14.78
CA ARG A 60 -21.01 5.96 -14.08
C ARG A 60 -21.84 4.70 -14.30
N ASN A 61 -21.92 4.20 -15.52
CA ASN A 61 -22.70 3.01 -15.86
C ASN A 61 -22.30 1.78 -15.02
N ILE A 62 -20.99 1.60 -14.75
CA ILE A 62 -20.48 0.50 -13.93
C ILE A 62 -20.96 0.66 -12.48
N LEU A 63 -20.88 1.86 -11.91
CA LEU A 63 -21.35 2.14 -10.55
C LEU A 63 -22.86 1.90 -10.42
N GLU A 64 -23.64 2.39 -11.38
CA GLU A 64 -25.11 2.22 -11.40
C GLU A 64 -25.46 0.72 -11.48
N SER A 65 -24.79 -0.05 -12.35
CA SER A 65 -25.00 -1.50 -12.44
C SER A 65 -24.63 -2.27 -11.18
N ALA A 66 -23.69 -1.75 -10.38
CA ALA A 66 -23.28 -2.33 -9.11
C ALA A 66 -24.20 -1.95 -7.92
N GLY A 67 -25.32 -1.25 -8.17
CA GLY A 67 -26.26 -0.79 -7.14
C GLY A 67 -25.95 0.61 -6.59
N GLY A 68 -25.14 1.39 -7.32
CA GLY A 68 -24.77 2.75 -6.98
C GLY A 68 -23.81 2.83 -5.77
N LEU A 69 -23.45 4.06 -5.40
CA LEU A 69 -22.55 4.32 -4.27
C LEU A 69 -23.11 3.81 -2.92
N GLY A 70 -24.43 3.80 -2.77
CA GLY A 70 -25.10 3.31 -1.56
C GLY A 70 -24.80 1.84 -1.27
N HIS A 71 -24.62 1.00 -2.30
CA HIS A 71 -24.28 -0.40 -2.13
C HIS A 71 -22.96 -0.59 -1.36
N PHE A 72 -21.97 0.24 -1.69
CA PHE A 72 -20.61 0.13 -1.15
C PHE A 72 -20.44 0.72 0.26
N GLY A 73 -21.43 1.47 0.77
CA GLY A 73 -21.39 2.05 2.12
C GLY A 73 -21.32 1.03 3.27
N ARG A 74 -21.51 -0.27 2.97
CA ARG A 74 -21.30 -1.38 3.91
C ARG A 74 -19.83 -1.73 4.15
N TYR A 75 -18.93 -1.23 3.30
CA TYR A 75 -17.50 -1.50 3.34
C TYR A 75 -16.78 -0.27 3.90
N LEU A 76 -15.78 -0.50 4.76
CA LEU A 76 -14.91 0.57 5.27
C LEU A 76 -13.79 0.95 4.27
N ALA A 77 -13.56 0.09 3.29
CA ALA A 77 -12.70 0.31 2.13
C ALA A 77 -13.55 0.23 0.86
N GLU A 78 -14.55 1.10 0.77
CA GLU A 78 -15.48 1.19 -0.35
C GLU A 78 -14.75 1.38 -1.69
N ASP A 79 -13.64 2.09 -1.66
CA ASP A 79 -12.72 2.34 -2.76
C ASP A 79 -12.25 1.05 -3.44
N PHE A 80 -11.76 0.08 -2.67
CA PHE A 80 -11.28 -1.20 -3.15
C PHE A 80 -12.42 -2.01 -3.78
N PHE A 81 -13.60 -2.02 -3.13
CA PHE A 81 -14.74 -2.79 -3.65
C PHE A 81 -15.35 -2.16 -4.91
N ILE A 82 -15.28 -0.84 -5.06
CA ILE A 82 -15.62 -0.17 -6.32
C ILE A 82 -14.66 -0.62 -7.42
N ALA A 83 -13.35 -0.62 -7.16
CA ALA A 83 -12.36 -1.07 -8.14
C ALA A 83 -12.49 -2.56 -8.48
N LYS A 84 -12.85 -3.38 -7.49
CA LYS A 84 -13.18 -4.79 -7.69
C LYS A 84 -14.41 -4.94 -8.60
N ALA A 85 -15.48 -4.22 -8.35
CA ALA A 85 -16.69 -4.26 -9.18
C ALA A 85 -16.42 -3.83 -10.64
N VAL A 86 -15.54 -2.84 -10.84
CA VAL A 86 -15.07 -2.43 -12.16
C VAL A 86 -14.34 -3.56 -12.88
N THR A 87 -13.41 -4.22 -12.17
CA THR A 87 -12.63 -5.34 -12.72
C THR A 87 -13.53 -6.55 -13.01
N ASP A 88 -14.45 -6.88 -12.11
CA ASP A 88 -15.44 -7.96 -12.27
C ASP A 88 -16.38 -7.69 -13.46
N SER A 89 -16.59 -6.42 -13.84
CA SER A 89 -17.36 -6.01 -15.03
C SER A 89 -16.57 -6.10 -16.33
N GLY A 90 -15.33 -6.61 -16.29
CA GLY A 90 -14.46 -6.79 -17.46
C GLY A 90 -13.67 -5.53 -17.88
N TYR A 91 -13.70 -4.47 -17.07
CA TYR A 91 -12.94 -3.25 -17.35
C TYR A 91 -11.59 -3.25 -16.63
N ARG A 92 -10.60 -2.58 -17.23
CA ARG A 92 -9.28 -2.39 -16.64
C ARG A 92 -9.27 -1.21 -15.65
N LEU A 93 -8.41 -1.32 -14.63
CA LEU A 93 -8.00 -0.22 -13.76
C LEU A 93 -6.69 0.39 -14.28
N THR A 94 -6.53 1.70 -14.12
CA THR A 94 -5.25 2.36 -14.45
C THR A 94 -4.87 3.40 -13.41
N VAL A 95 -3.57 3.50 -13.12
CA VAL A 95 -3.00 4.57 -12.28
C VAL A 95 -2.75 5.82 -13.13
N SER A 96 -3.07 6.98 -12.56
CA SER A 96 -2.77 8.30 -13.14
C SER A 96 -1.28 8.60 -13.10
N SER A 97 -0.79 9.37 -14.08
CA SER A 97 0.62 9.85 -14.11
C SER A 97 1.01 10.72 -12.92
N GLN A 98 0.04 11.30 -12.21
CA GLN A 98 0.28 12.16 -11.06
C GLN A 98 -0.24 11.51 -9.78
N PRO A 99 0.57 11.46 -8.71
CA PRO A 99 0.12 10.96 -7.42
C PRO A 99 -0.88 11.93 -6.76
N ALA A 100 -1.63 11.41 -5.79
CA ALA A 100 -2.50 12.20 -4.93
C ALA A 100 -1.72 12.68 -3.71
N TRP A 101 -1.38 13.97 -3.71
CA TRP A 101 -0.67 14.66 -2.64
C TRP A 101 -1.52 14.81 -1.38
N GLN A 102 -0.99 14.36 -0.25
CA GLN A 102 -1.70 14.34 1.03
C GLN A 102 -0.97 15.11 2.12
N ASN A 103 -1.72 15.91 2.88
CA ASN A 103 -1.18 16.78 3.92
C ASN A 103 -0.59 16.02 5.11
N SER A 104 -1.10 14.85 5.51
CA SER A 104 -0.48 14.04 6.58
C SER A 104 -0.95 12.59 6.60
N ALA A 105 -0.04 11.66 6.89
CA ALA A 105 -0.33 10.25 7.13
C ALA A 105 -0.01 9.86 8.57
N SER A 106 -0.92 10.13 9.51
CA SER A 106 -0.70 9.68 10.89
C SER A 106 -0.44 8.16 10.96
N GLN A 107 0.38 7.73 11.91
CA GLN A 107 0.66 6.30 12.14
C GLN A 107 -0.63 5.47 12.36
N ALA A 108 -1.66 6.10 12.96
CA ALA A 108 -2.99 5.51 13.09
C ALA A 108 -3.65 5.22 11.72
N ARG A 109 -3.39 6.06 10.72
CA ARG A 109 -3.88 5.88 9.35
C ARG A 109 -3.19 4.71 8.64
N LEU A 110 -1.86 4.62 8.73
CA LEU A 110 -1.09 3.51 8.14
C LEU A 110 -1.47 2.17 8.78
N THR A 111 -1.55 2.14 10.11
CA THR A 111 -2.01 0.97 10.86
C THR A 111 -3.42 0.54 10.44
N ARG A 112 -4.33 1.50 10.23
CA ARG A 112 -5.68 1.19 9.75
C ARG A 112 -5.67 0.59 8.35
N TRP A 113 -4.86 1.09 7.43
CA TRP A 113 -4.75 0.54 6.07
C TRP A 113 -4.20 -0.88 6.07
N ALA A 114 -3.21 -1.16 6.92
CA ALA A 114 -2.72 -2.53 7.11
C ALA A 114 -3.84 -3.45 7.61
N LYS A 115 -4.62 -3.03 8.62
CA LYS A 115 -5.77 -3.80 9.14
C LYS A 115 -6.87 -4.04 8.09
N LEU A 116 -7.17 -3.04 7.25
CA LEU A 116 -8.13 -3.17 6.16
C LEU A 116 -7.67 -4.25 5.17
N ARG A 117 -6.42 -4.16 4.71
CA ARG A 117 -5.85 -5.11 3.74
C ARG A 117 -5.83 -6.54 4.27
N VAL A 118 -5.52 -6.74 5.56
CA VAL A 118 -5.59 -8.05 6.22
C VAL A 118 -6.97 -8.71 6.10
N ALA A 119 -8.04 -7.94 6.30
CA ALA A 119 -9.39 -8.48 6.28
C ALA A 119 -9.97 -8.67 4.86
N MET A 120 -9.49 -7.88 3.90
CA MET A 120 -10.03 -7.84 2.54
C MET A 120 -9.30 -8.80 1.60
N VAL A 121 -7.97 -8.92 1.71
CA VAL A 121 -7.12 -9.67 0.79
C VAL A 121 -6.05 -10.46 1.55
N PRO A 122 -6.44 -11.48 2.34
CA PRO A 122 -5.53 -12.24 3.21
C PRO A 122 -4.38 -12.91 2.48
N THR A 123 -4.61 -13.38 1.27
CA THR A 123 -3.58 -14.08 0.48
C THR A 123 -2.46 -13.13 0.07
N THR A 124 -2.81 -11.94 -0.41
CA THR A 124 -1.84 -10.91 -0.81
C THR A 124 -1.05 -10.38 0.39
N ILE A 125 -1.71 -10.17 1.55
CA ILE A 125 -1.00 -9.64 2.71
C ILE A 125 0.03 -10.64 3.27
N LEU A 126 -0.22 -11.96 3.20
CA LEU A 126 0.74 -12.97 3.67
C LEU A 126 2.03 -12.97 2.85
N LEU A 127 1.95 -12.57 1.57
CA LEU A 127 3.10 -12.47 0.68
C LEU A 127 3.83 -11.12 0.81
N GLU A 128 3.22 -10.10 1.43
CA GLU A 128 3.79 -8.75 1.55
C GLU A 128 5.12 -8.76 2.32
N PRO A 129 5.26 -9.39 3.52
CA PRO A 129 6.55 -9.50 4.20
C PRO A 129 7.61 -10.26 3.41
N LEU A 130 7.20 -11.22 2.56
CA LEU A 130 8.11 -11.98 1.71
C LEU A 130 8.63 -11.15 0.52
N SER A 131 7.93 -10.07 0.18
CA SER A 131 8.28 -9.18 -0.94
C SER A 131 9.22 -8.03 -0.54
N GLU A 132 9.52 -7.86 0.75
CA GLU A 132 10.44 -6.84 1.25
C GLU A 132 11.91 -7.19 0.94
N CYS A 133 12.74 -6.16 0.78
CA CYS A 133 14.10 -6.26 0.24
C CYS A 133 14.95 -7.29 0.97
N LEU A 134 14.92 -7.26 2.30
CA LEU A 134 15.76 -8.13 3.14
C LEU A 134 15.35 -9.60 3.03
N VAL A 135 14.05 -9.88 3.08
CA VAL A 135 13.52 -11.25 3.06
C VAL A 135 13.67 -11.86 1.67
N VAL A 136 13.24 -11.15 0.62
CA VAL A 136 13.37 -11.62 -0.76
C VAL A 136 14.83 -11.77 -1.17
N GLY A 137 15.70 -10.86 -0.72
CA GLY A 137 17.13 -10.91 -0.98
C GLY A 137 17.80 -12.13 -0.36
N ALA A 138 17.40 -12.53 0.86
CA ALA A 138 17.94 -13.70 1.53
C ALA A 138 17.54 -15.00 0.82
N PHE A 139 16.29 -15.11 0.34
CA PHE A 139 15.87 -16.25 -0.46
C PHE A 139 16.55 -16.28 -1.83
N ALA A 140 16.68 -15.12 -2.49
CA ALA A 140 17.35 -15.02 -3.78
C ALA A 140 18.84 -15.36 -3.70
N SER A 141 19.54 -14.90 -2.65
CA SER A 141 20.96 -15.20 -2.45
C SER A 141 21.20 -16.68 -2.17
N TRP A 142 20.34 -17.30 -1.35
CA TRP A 142 20.38 -18.74 -1.10
C TRP A 142 20.15 -19.54 -2.40
N ALA A 143 19.12 -19.18 -3.17
CA ALA A 143 18.84 -19.82 -4.45
C ALA A 143 20.00 -19.66 -5.45
N ALA A 144 20.61 -18.47 -5.53
CA ALA A 144 21.74 -18.20 -6.42
C ALA A 144 22.98 -19.02 -6.04
N SER A 145 23.22 -19.22 -4.74
CA SER A 145 24.31 -20.07 -4.27
C SER A 145 24.11 -21.54 -4.63
N VAL A 146 22.88 -22.04 -4.54
CA VAL A 146 22.55 -23.43 -4.91
C VAL A 146 22.63 -23.65 -6.42
N LEU A 147 22.10 -22.71 -7.22
CA LEU A 147 21.94 -22.89 -8.67
C LEU A 147 23.20 -22.51 -9.47
N PHE A 148 23.92 -21.47 -9.03
CA PHE A 148 25.04 -20.89 -9.78
C PHE A 148 26.37 -20.98 -9.03
N HIS A 149 26.39 -21.53 -7.80
CA HIS A 149 27.58 -21.60 -6.94
C HIS A 149 28.20 -20.23 -6.66
N TRP A 150 27.37 -19.19 -6.63
CA TRP A 150 27.80 -17.84 -6.29
C TRP A 150 27.95 -17.68 -4.77
N ASP A 151 28.79 -16.73 -4.36
CA ASP A 151 28.91 -16.35 -2.96
C ASP A 151 27.62 -15.65 -2.49
N SER A 152 26.92 -16.28 -1.55
CA SER A 152 25.62 -15.81 -1.05
C SER A 152 25.70 -14.43 -0.42
N LEU A 153 26.79 -14.12 0.30
CA LEU A 153 26.94 -12.86 1.00
C LEU A 153 27.15 -11.72 -0.01
N VAL A 154 28.04 -11.91 -0.98
CA VAL A 154 28.27 -10.93 -2.04
C VAL A 154 27.00 -10.68 -2.83
N PHE A 155 26.27 -11.72 -3.24
CA PHE A 155 25.00 -11.55 -3.94
C PHE A 155 23.98 -10.77 -3.11
N TYR A 156 23.86 -11.11 -1.82
CA TYR A 156 22.91 -10.44 -0.92
C TYR A 156 23.23 -8.95 -0.73
N LEU A 157 24.50 -8.59 -0.56
CA LEU A 157 24.92 -7.20 -0.44
C LEU A 157 24.70 -6.40 -1.73
N VAL A 158 24.99 -7.01 -2.88
CA VAL A 158 24.71 -6.38 -4.19
C VAL A 158 23.20 -6.20 -4.39
N HIS A 159 22.39 -7.20 -4.05
CA HIS A 159 20.93 -7.12 -4.11
C HIS A 159 20.40 -5.95 -3.28
N ILE A 160 20.81 -5.84 -2.01
CA ILE A 160 20.39 -4.74 -1.13
C ILE A 160 20.79 -3.38 -1.72
N LEU A 161 22.03 -3.26 -2.22
CA LEU A 161 22.51 -2.01 -2.81
C LEU A 161 21.69 -1.63 -4.04
N VAL A 162 21.46 -2.56 -4.97
CA VAL A 162 20.67 -2.32 -6.17
C VAL A 162 19.23 -1.93 -5.81
N TRP A 163 18.62 -2.64 -4.87
CA TRP A 163 17.26 -2.35 -4.40
C TRP A 163 17.16 -0.96 -3.78
N PHE A 164 18.11 -0.60 -2.90
CA PHE A 164 18.20 0.71 -2.28
C PHE A 164 18.30 1.84 -3.31
N LEU A 165 19.13 1.65 -4.36
CA LEU A 165 19.27 2.60 -5.46
C LEU A 165 17.97 2.71 -6.28
N CYS A 166 17.31 1.58 -6.58
CA CYS A 166 16.02 1.57 -7.25
C CYS A 166 14.94 2.31 -6.45
N ASP A 167 14.90 2.11 -5.13
CA ASP A 167 13.96 2.81 -4.25
C ASP A 167 14.23 4.32 -4.20
N TRP A 168 15.50 4.73 -4.20
CA TRP A 168 15.86 6.15 -4.31
C TRP A 168 15.41 6.76 -5.65
N ILE A 169 15.64 6.05 -6.76
CA ILE A 169 15.21 6.48 -8.10
C ILE A 169 13.69 6.59 -8.16
N LEU A 170 12.97 5.57 -7.69
CA LEU A 170 11.50 5.55 -7.68
C LEU A 170 10.94 6.72 -6.88
N LEU A 171 11.43 6.92 -5.65
CA LEU A 171 11.04 8.04 -4.81
C LEU A 171 11.29 9.39 -5.52
N SER A 172 12.44 9.53 -6.19
CA SER A 172 12.79 10.76 -6.91
C SER A 172 11.85 11.01 -8.10
N ILE A 173 11.47 9.96 -8.84
CA ILE A 173 10.49 10.04 -9.94
C ILE A 173 9.12 10.45 -9.40
N VAL A 174 8.66 9.82 -8.32
CA VAL A 174 7.34 10.10 -7.72
C VAL A 174 7.28 11.51 -7.12
N GLN A 175 8.36 11.98 -6.49
CA GLN A 175 8.47 13.35 -6.00
C GLN A 175 8.41 14.36 -7.15
N ASN A 176 8.98 14.03 -8.31
CA ASN A 176 9.05 14.89 -9.48
C ASN A 176 9.59 16.31 -9.15
N GLY A 177 10.68 16.36 -8.38
CA GLY A 177 11.25 17.59 -7.87
C GLY A 177 12.34 17.35 -6.83
N SER A 178 12.75 18.40 -6.13
CA SER A 178 13.68 18.28 -5.01
C SER A 178 13.05 17.55 -3.84
N LEU A 179 13.81 16.64 -3.22
CA LEU A 179 13.41 16.00 -1.97
C LEU A 179 13.65 16.96 -0.80
N PRO A 180 12.70 17.09 0.15
CA PRO A 180 12.80 18.04 1.27
C PRO A 180 13.70 17.53 2.41
N PHE A 181 14.57 16.55 2.16
CA PHE A 181 15.41 15.91 3.18
C PHE A 181 16.77 15.49 2.62
N SER A 182 17.72 15.23 3.51
CA SER A 182 19.07 14.82 3.12
C SER A 182 19.14 13.34 2.72
N LYS A 183 20.21 12.96 2.01
CA LYS A 183 20.48 11.55 1.69
C LYS A 183 20.67 10.70 2.94
N ILE A 184 21.16 11.28 4.04
CA ILE A 184 21.32 10.58 5.32
C ILE A 184 19.95 10.25 5.90
N ASP A 185 19.02 11.21 5.87
CA ASP A 185 17.64 10.98 6.32
C ASP A 185 16.97 9.86 5.52
N PHE A 186 17.26 9.79 4.21
CA PHE A 186 16.81 8.68 3.37
C PHE A 186 17.38 7.34 3.80
N VAL A 187 18.70 7.24 4.01
CA VAL A 187 19.34 5.99 4.47
C VAL A 187 18.71 5.52 5.79
N VAL A 188 18.62 6.41 6.77
CA VAL A 188 18.05 6.09 8.08
C VAL A 188 16.56 5.71 7.96
N GLY A 189 15.78 6.48 7.22
CA GLY A 189 14.36 6.22 7.03
C GLY A 189 14.07 4.94 6.23
N TRP A 190 14.91 4.62 5.24
CA TRP A 190 14.79 3.39 4.44
C TRP A 190 15.08 2.15 5.28
N ILE A 191 16.16 2.16 6.07
CA ILE A 191 16.46 1.07 7.02
C ILE A 191 15.33 0.93 8.04
N PHE A 192 14.89 2.04 8.62
CA PHE A 192 13.80 2.02 9.59
C PHE A 192 12.51 1.44 8.98
N ARG A 193 12.21 1.73 7.71
CA ARG A 193 11.05 1.15 7.00
C ARG A 193 11.18 -0.35 6.83
N GLU A 194 12.32 -0.83 6.34
CA GLU A 194 12.56 -2.27 6.14
C GLU A 194 12.46 -3.04 7.46
N CYS A 195 12.96 -2.48 8.57
CA CYS A 195 12.85 -3.11 9.89
C CYS A 195 11.43 -3.05 10.48
N THR A 196 10.67 -1.97 10.24
CA THR A 196 9.34 -1.78 10.82
C THR A 196 8.21 -2.45 10.02
N GLY A 197 8.42 -2.77 8.74
CA GLY A 197 7.43 -3.42 7.88
C GLY A 197 6.86 -4.72 8.49
N PRO A 198 7.71 -5.71 8.84
CA PRO A 198 7.25 -6.93 9.50
C PRO A 198 6.54 -6.68 10.83
N TYR A 199 7.03 -5.74 11.63
CA TYR A 199 6.40 -5.36 12.90
C TYR A 199 4.98 -4.83 12.70
N LEU A 200 4.78 -3.89 11.77
CA LEU A 200 3.47 -3.33 11.45
C LEU A 200 2.50 -4.40 10.96
N PHE A 201 2.99 -5.36 10.17
CA PHE A 201 2.21 -6.50 9.72
C PHE A 201 1.69 -7.37 10.89
N PHE A 202 2.59 -7.80 11.79
CA PHE A 202 2.18 -8.60 12.96
C PHE A 202 1.27 -7.83 13.91
N HIS A 203 1.53 -6.54 14.11
CA HIS A 203 0.66 -5.68 14.92
C HIS A 203 -0.75 -5.55 14.32
N ALA A 204 -0.87 -5.44 12.99
CA ALA A 204 -2.16 -5.41 12.31
C ALA A 204 -2.92 -6.73 12.43
N LEU A 205 -2.22 -7.87 12.37
CA LEU A 205 -2.81 -9.20 12.56
C LEU A 205 -3.34 -9.40 13.99
N TRP A 206 -2.57 -8.99 14.99
CA TRP A 206 -2.89 -9.24 16.40
C TRP A 206 -3.96 -8.29 16.96
N ASN A 207 -4.12 -7.10 16.35
CA ASN A 207 -5.11 -6.11 16.76
C ASN A 207 -6.05 -5.78 15.58
N PRO A 208 -7.05 -6.63 15.26
CA PRO A 208 -7.90 -6.44 14.07
C PRO A 208 -8.96 -5.33 14.21
N ALA A 209 -9.20 -4.82 15.42
CA ALA A 209 -10.20 -3.78 15.64
C ALA A 209 -9.76 -2.43 15.04
N ILE A 210 -10.64 -1.78 14.28
CA ILE A 210 -10.39 -0.50 13.64
C ILE A 210 -11.23 0.58 14.34
N ARG A 211 -10.56 1.52 15.01
CA ARG A 211 -11.22 2.73 15.49
C ARG A 211 -11.29 3.74 14.34
N TRP A 212 -12.48 4.21 14.02
CA TRP A 212 -12.70 5.23 13.02
C TRP A 212 -13.64 6.32 13.55
N ARG A 213 -13.09 7.53 13.69
CA ARG A 213 -13.76 8.65 14.37
C ARG A 213 -14.22 8.21 15.78
N THR A 214 -15.52 8.26 16.04
CA THR A 214 -16.14 7.88 17.32
C THR A 214 -16.52 6.40 17.43
N ARG A 215 -16.42 5.64 16.33
CA ARG A 215 -16.91 4.26 16.24
C ARG A 215 -15.78 3.25 16.15
N VAL A 216 -16.08 2.00 16.50
CA VAL A 216 -15.15 0.87 16.37
C VAL A 216 -15.76 -0.16 15.44
N PHE A 217 -14.97 -0.63 14.49
CA PHE A 217 -15.37 -1.61 13.50
C PHE A 217 -14.51 -2.86 13.61
N LYS A 218 -15.14 -4.02 13.40
CA LYS A 218 -14.48 -5.27 13.07
C LYS A 218 -14.88 -5.65 11.66
N LEU A 219 -13.90 -6.02 10.85
CA LEU A 219 -14.14 -6.44 9.47
C LEU A 219 -14.38 -7.95 9.45
N ALA A 220 -15.46 -8.36 8.79
CA ALA A 220 -15.63 -9.75 8.40
C ALA A 220 -14.72 -10.07 7.20
N TRP A 221 -14.49 -11.35 6.95
CA TRP A 221 -13.85 -11.81 5.72
C TRP A 221 -14.61 -11.28 4.50
N GLY A 222 -13.89 -10.72 3.53
CA GLY A 222 -14.51 -10.01 2.40
C GLY A 222 -14.86 -8.55 2.72
N GLY A 223 -14.34 -7.98 3.81
CA GLY A 223 -14.27 -6.54 4.08
C GLY A 223 -15.55 -5.87 4.59
N VAL A 224 -16.63 -6.61 4.84
CA VAL A 224 -17.87 -6.04 5.39
C VAL A 224 -17.61 -5.51 6.80
N ALA A 225 -17.95 -4.25 7.05
CA ALA A 225 -17.72 -3.60 8.33
C ALA A 225 -18.88 -3.87 9.29
N GLN A 226 -18.55 -4.36 10.48
CA GLN A 226 -19.50 -4.54 11.59
C GLN A 226 -19.11 -3.60 12.72
N GLU A 227 -20.04 -2.75 13.14
CA GLU A 227 -19.83 -1.87 14.28
C GLU A 227 -19.84 -2.69 15.59
N VAL A 228 -18.82 -2.47 16.43
CA VAL A 228 -18.68 -3.15 17.72
C VAL A 228 -18.88 -2.10 18.82
N PRO A 229 -19.74 -2.37 19.83
CA PRO A 229 -19.85 -1.49 20.99
C PRO A 229 -18.49 -1.29 21.66
N LEU A 230 -18.17 -0.05 22.04
CA LEU A 230 -16.89 0.32 22.65
C LEU A 230 -16.51 -0.57 23.85
N GLU A 231 -17.49 -0.97 24.65
CA GLU A 231 -17.33 -1.84 25.82
C GLU A 231 -16.87 -3.27 25.48
N LYS A 232 -17.12 -3.73 24.25
CA LYS A 232 -16.73 -5.07 23.77
C LYS A 232 -15.48 -5.04 22.89
N ALA A 233 -14.95 -3.87 22.59
CA ALA A 233 -13.75 -3.71 21.76
C ALA A 233 -12.50 -4.06 22.58
N LYS A 234 -12.01 -5.30 22.42
CA LYS A 234 -10.69 -5.70 22.95
C LYS A 234 -9.60 -5.08 22.09
N PHE A 235 -9.00 -3.99 22.56
CA PHE A 235 -7.74 -3.50 22.03
C PHE A 235 -6.61 -4.26 22.74
N VAL A 236 -5.71 -4.89 21.98
CA VAL A 236 -4.45 -5.36 22.54
C VAL A 236 -3.59 -4.11 22.71
N THR A 237 -3.37 -3.69 23.96
CA THR A 237 -2.39 -2.66 24.29
C THR A 237 -1.00 -3.23 24.02
N ALA A 238 -0.23 -2.51 23.19
CA ALA A 238 1.19 -2.75 22.99
C ALA A 238 1.99 -2.41 24.25
#